data_AF-A0A358XPL5-F1
#
_entry.id   AF-A0A358XPL5-F1
#
_cell.length_a   1.000
_cell.length_b   1.000
_cell.length_c   1.000
_cell.angle_alpha   90.00
_cell.angle_beta   90.00
_cell.angle_gamma   90.00
#
_symmetry.space_group_name_H-M   'P 1'
#
loop_
_entity.id
_entity.type
_entity.pdbx_description
1 polymer ?
#
loop_
_entity_poly.entity_id
_entity_poly.type
_entity_poly.pdbx_seq_one_letter_code
_entity_poly.pdbx_strand_id
1 'polypeptide(L)'
;GEFTCYKAKGDKVISYREGGEYKIRKTPVIAWFCPEIPVPFGPVFARDLPGLIFEFQYDGIVYGLTDINLTAKAAIAPLPDKEILTKEQWRERLYKLAKELNVPYQ
;
A
#
# COMPACT_ATOMS: atom_id res chain seq x y z
N GLY A 1 18.28 14.64 -12.31
CA GLY A 1 17.75 16.01 -12.19
C GLY A 1 17.69 16.38 -10.73
N GLU A 2 17.67 17.67 -10.41
CA GLU A 2 17.40 18.13 -9.06
C GLU A 2 15.88 18.23 -8.89
N PHE A 3 15.34 17.65 -7.82
CA PHE A 3 13.92 17.68 -7.50
C PHE A 3 13.73 18.24 -6.10
N THR A 4 12.80 19.17 -5.91
CA THR A 4 12.44 19.68 -4.59
C THR A 4 11.45 18.72 -3.95
N CYS A 5 11.86 18.13 -2.82
CA CYS A 5 11.04 17.20 -2.06
C CYS A 5 10.77 17.74 -0.65
N TYR A 6 9.63 17.38 -0.09
CA TYR A 6 9.20 17.76 1.26
C TYR A 6 9.00 16.53 2.12
N LYS A 7 9.27 16.68 3.41
CA LYS A 7 9.13 15.60 4.39
C LYS A 7 7.78 15.68 5.11
N ALA A 8 7.03 14.59 5.08
CA ALA A 8 5.90 14.33 5.96
C ALA A 8 6.28 13.30 7.03
N LYS A 9 5.71 13.46 8.23
CA LYS A 9 5.84 12.50 9.33
C LYS A 9 4.46 12.24 9.94
N GLY A 10 4.21 11.03 10.39
CA GLY A 10 2.99 10.67 11.08
C GLY A 10 3.09 9.28 11.71
N ASP A 11 1.96 8.75 12.14
CA ASP A 11 1.86 7.39 12.68
C ASP A 11 0.81 6.60 11.91
N LYS A 12 1.14 5.37 11.51
CA LYS A 12 0.15 4.38 11.09
C LYS A 12 -0.41 3.70 12.33
N VAL A 13 -1.71 3.83 12.54
CA VAL A 13 -2.41 3.26 13.69
C VAL A 13 -3.22 2.04 13.23
N ILE A 14 -2.95 0.88 13.83
CA ILE A 14 -3.65 -0.37 13.53
C ILE A 14 -4.22 -0.92 14.83
N SER A 15 -5.50 -1.23 14.84
CA SER A 15 -6.12 -2.03 15.91
C SER A 15 -6.10 -3.50 15.55
N TYR A 16 -5.83 -4.36 16.53
CA TYR A 16 -5.83 -5.81 16.36
C TYR A 16 -6.30 -6.49 17.65
N ARG A 17 -6.62 -7.78 17.57
CA ARG A 17 -6.97 -8.60 18.73
C ARG A 17 -5.83 -9.54 19.09
N GLU A 18 -5.49 -9.58 20.36
CA GLU A 18 -4.50 -10.51 20.91
C GLU A 18 -5.02 -11.01 22.27
N GLY A 19 -5.15 -12.32 22.44
CA GLY A 19 -5.73 -12.90 23.67
C GLY A 19 -7.20 -12.53 23.93
N GLY A 20 -7.95 -12.13 22.90
CA GLY A 20 -9.34 -11.68 23.04
C GLY A 20 -9.50 -10.18 23.36
N GLU A 21 -8.41 -9.47 23.64
CA GLU A 21 -8.41 -8.04 23.94
C GLU A 21 -8.05 -7.20 22.71
N TYR A 22 -8.62 -5.99 22.63
CA TYR A 22 -8.26 -5.01 21.61
C TYR A 22 -6.96 -4.30 21.98
N LYS A 23 -6.00 -4.32 21.06
CA LYS A 23 -4.73 -3.59 21.17
C LYS A 23 -4.56 -2.62 20.02
N ILE A 24 -3.78 -1.57 20.27
CA ILE A 24 -3.42 -0.56 19.28
C ILE A 24 -1.91 -0.59 19.07
N ARG A 25 -1.48 -0.72 17.82
CA ARG A 25 -0.10 -0.51 17.41
C ARG A 25 0.00 0.83 16.68
N LYS A 26 0.90 1.69 17.13
CA LYS A 26 1.31 2.90 16.42
C LYS A 26 2.70 2.66 15.83
N THR A 27 2.83 2.81 14.52
CA THR A 27 4.11 2.68 13.82
C THR A 27 4.44 4.03 13.19
N PRO A 28 5.57 4.65 13.54
CA PRO A 28 5.97 5.92 12.94
C PRO A 28 6.23 5.72 11.44
N VAL A 29 5.83 6.72 10.65
CA VAL A 29 6.03 6.78 9.22
C VAL A 29 6.70 8.09 8.82
N ILE A 30 7.59 8.00 7.84
CA ILE A 30 8.22 9.16 7.20
C ILE A 30 8.02 8.99 5.70
N ALA A 31 7.62 10.07 5.03
CA ALA A 31 7.53 10.11 3.56
C ALA A 31 8.22 11.36 3.03
N TRP A 32 9.05 11.21 2.01
CA TRP A 32 9.58 12.32 1.22
C TRP A 32 8.85 12.35 -0.12
N PHE A 33 8.12 13.42 -0.40
CA PHE A 33 7.30 13.56 -1.60
C PHE A 33 7.74 14.75 -2.45
N CYS A 34 7.59 14.63 -3.77
CA CYS A 34 7.98 15.62 -4.76
C CYS A 34 6.74 16.22 -5.46
N PRO A 35 6.34 17.46 -5.12
CA PRO A 35 5.17 18.11 -5.73
C PRO A 35 5.32 18.43 -7.21
N GLU A 36 6.56 18.54 -7.71
CA GLU A 36 6.85 18.77 -9.12
C GLU A 36 6.35 17.62 -10.02
N ILE A 37 6.16 16.43 -9.43
CA ILE A 37 5.53 15.28 -10.07
C ILE A 37 4.19 15.05 -9.35
N PRO A 38 3.06 15.64 -9.83
CA PRO A 38 1.78 15.68 -9.12
C PRO A 38 1.01 14.35 -9.20
N VAL A 39 1.69 13.25 -8.93
CA VAL A 39 1.15 11.90 -8.85
C VAL A 39 1.09 11.52 -7.37
N PRO A 40 -0.07 11.53 -6.71
CA PRO A 40 -0.19 11.37 -5.25
C PRO A 40 -0.09 9.89 -4.81
N PHE A 41 0.91 9.18 -5.32
CA PHE A 41 1.17 7.77 -5.06
C PHE A 41 2.60 7.53 -4.61
N GLY A 42 2.80 6.38 -3.98
CA GLY A 42 4.06 5.93 -3.45
C GLY A 42 4.11 4.42 -3.32
N PRO A 43 5.18 3.89 -2.71
CA PRO A 43 5.33 2.47 -2.49
C PRO A 43 4.33 1.93 -1.45
N VAL A 44 4.02 0.64 -1.59
CA VAL A 44 3.16 -0.13 -0.67
C VAL A 44 1.74 0.48 -0.57
N PHE A 45 1.45 1.22 0.50
CA PHE A 45 0.16 1.85 0.77
C PHE A 45 0.29 3.38 0.95
N ALA A 46 1.49 3.95 0.73
CA ALA A 46 1.72 5.38 0.89
C ALA A 46 1.17 6.13 -0.32
N ARG A 47 0.28 7.11 -0.07
CA ARG A 47 -0.47 7.86 -1.09
C ARG A 47 -1.05 9.14 -0.48
N ASP A 48 -1.75 9.92 -1.30
CA ASP A 48 -2.53 11.10 -0.90
C ASP A 48 -1.70 12.31 -0.41
N LEU A 49 -0.37 12.28 -0.58
CA LEU A 49 0.49 13.47 -0.46
C LEU A 49 0.51 14.25 -1.78
N PRO A 50 0.76 15.57 -1.75
CA PRO A 50 0.76 16.39 -2.96
C PRO A 50 2.06 16.19 -3.74
N GLY A 51 2.20 15.03 -4.39
CA GLY A 51 3.36 14.66 -5.19
C GLY A 51 3.75 13.18 -5.09
N LEU A 52 4.63 12.75 -5.99
CA LEU A 52 5.17 11.39 -5.99
C LEU A 52 6.05 11.17 -4.76
N ILE A 53 5.86 10.05 -4.05
CA ILE A 53 6.66 9.71 -2.88
C ILE A 53 7.95 9.02 -3.34
N PHE A 54 9.08 9.69 -3.13
CA PHE A 54 10.42 9.21 -3.50
C PHE A 54 10.99 8.27 -2.45
N GLU A 55 10.72 8.57 -1.17
CA GLU A 55 11.17 7.74 -0.07
C GLU A 55 10.03 7.54 0.92
N PHE A 56 9.86 6.31 1.38
CA PHE A 56 8.92 5.95 2.42
C PHE A 56 9.61 5.07 3.46
N GLN A 57 9.52 5.44 4.74
CA GLN A 57 10.06 4.68 5.86
C GLN A 57 8.89 4.19 6.71
N TYR A 58 8.77 2.87 6.86
CA TYR A 58 7.72 2.23 7.62
C TYR A 58 8.20 0.89 8.16
N ASP A 59 7.94 0.67 9.45
CA ASP A 59 8.19 -0.60 10.14
C ASP A 59 9.62 -1.13 10.01
N GLY A 60 10.61 -0.22 10.08
CA GLY A 60 12.03 -0.55 9.93
C GLY A 60 12.49 -0.76 8.49
N ILE A 61 11.61 -0.60 7.50
CA ILE A 61 11.92 -0.72 6.07
C ILE A 61 11.98 0.66 5.43
N VAL A 62 12.96 0.87 4.55
CA VAL A 62 13.10 2.06 3.72
C VAL A 62 12.87 1.68 2.26
N TYR A 63 11.87 2.30 1.64
CA TYR A 63 11.59 2.22 0.22
C TYR A 63 12.13 3.49 -0.43
N GLY A 64 13.11 3.37 -1.32
CA GLY A 64 13.71 4.51 -2.03
C GLY A 64 13.55 4.37 -3.54
N LEU A 65 13.23 5.48 -4.20
CA LEU A 65 13.23 5.60 -5.66
C LEU A 65 14.67 5.50 -6.17
N THR A 66 14.98 4.46 -6.95
CA THR A 66 16.31 4.30 -7.58
C THR A 66 16.36 4.96 -8.95
N ASP A 67 15.30 4.81 -9.74
CA ASP A 67 15.23 5.26 -11.12
C ASP A 67 13.81 5.73 -11.44
N ILE A 68 13.70 6.75 -12.29
CA ILE A 68 12.43 7.25 -12.78
C ILE A 68 12.50 7.56 -14.27
N ASN A 69 11.54 7.04 -15.02
CA ASN A 69 11.39 7.32 -16.44
C ASN A 69 10.04 7.99 -16.69
N LEU A 70 10.08 9.30 -16.97
CA LEU A 70 8.89 10.12 -17.23
C LEU A 70 8.42 10.08 -18.69
N THR A 71 9.18 9.43 -19.57
CA THR A 71 8.89 9.37 -21.02
C THR A 71 8.28 8.04 -21.45
N ALA A 72 8.45 6.99 -20.65
CA ALA A 72 7.94 5.67 -20.95
C ALA A 72 6.41 5.61 -20.81
N LYS A 73 5.74 5.12 -21.85
CA LYS A 73 4.36 4.65 -21.73
C LYS A 73 4.40 3.22 -21.22
N ALA A 74 4.07 3.01 -19.95
CA ALA A 74 3.95 1.66 -19.41
C ALA A 74 2.81 0.93 -20.14
N ALA A 75 3.10 -0.23 -20.72
CA ALA A 75 2.06 -1.13 -21.16
C ALA A 75 1.32 -1.64 -19.92
N ILE A 76 0.02 -1.41 -19.84
CA ILE A 76 -0.81 -2.07 -18.83
C ILE A 76 -0.83 -3.55 -19.24
N ALA A 77 -0.25 -4.41 -18.40
CA ALA A 77 -0.29 -5.84 -18.65
C ALA A 77 -1.76 -6.26 -18.82
N PRO A 78 -2.10 -7.06 -19.86
CA PRO A 78 -3.44 -7.60 -19.95
C PRO A 78 -3.73 -8.40 -18.68
N LEU A 79 -4.99 -8.43 -18.28
CA LEU A 79 -5.40 -9.34 -17.22
C LEU A 79 -4.94 -10.76 -17.60
N PRO A 80 -4.29 -11.49 -16.69
CA PRO A 80 -3.91 -12.86 -16.97
C PRO A 80 -5.17 -13.67 -17.29
N ASP A 81 -5.06 -14.65 -18.18
CA ASP A 81 -6.17 -15.56 -18.50
C ASP A 81 -6.52 -16.39 -17.25
N LYS A 82 -7.52 -15.89 -16.52
CA LYS A 82 -7.96 -16.38 -15.22
C LYS A 82 -9.48 -16.29 -15.17
N GLU A 83 -10.05 -17.15 -14.35
CA GLU A 83 -11.47 -17.14 -14.10
C GLU A 83 -11.93 -15.75 -13.60
N ILE A 84 -12.91 -15.19 -14.31
CA ILE A 84 -13.56 -13.94 -13.92
C ILE A 84 -14.61 -14.27 -12.86
N LEU A 85 -14.49 -13.63 -11.69
CA LEU A 85 -15.41 -13.80 -10.58
C LEU A 85 -16.16 -12.51 -10.30
N THR A 86 -17.45 -12.61 -9.99
CA THR A 86 -18.16 -11.51 -9.34
C THR A 86 -17.67 -11.34 -7.90
N LYS A 87 -17.96 -10.17 -7.32
CA LYS A 87 -17.66 -9.89 -5.92
C LYS A 87 -18.29 -10.92 -4.98
N GLU A 88 -19.49 -11.38 -5.30
CA GLU A 88 -20.25 -12.38 -4.54
C GLU A 88 -19.57 -13.74 -4.61
N GLN A 89 -19.19 -14.20 -5.81
CA GLN A 89 -18.48 -15.46 -6.01
C GLN A 89 -17.13 -15.47 -5.29
N TRP A 90 -16.39 -14.36 -5.36
CA TRP A 90 -15.13 -14.18 -4.64
C TRP A 90 -15.33 -14.28 -3.13
N ARG A 91 -16.33 -13.59 -2.58
CA ARG A 91 -16.66 -13.62 -1.15
C ARG A 91 -17.05 -15.01 -0.68
N GLU A 92 -17.85 -15.74 -1.44
CA GLU A 92 -18.24 -17.12 -1.12
C GLU A 92 -17.04 -18.06 -1.09
N ARG A 93 -16.11 -17.92 -2.04
CA ARG A 93 -14.87 -18.72 -2.06
C ARG A 93 -13.99 -18.44 -0.87
N LEU A 94 -13.78 -17.16 -0.54
CA LEU A 94 -13.01 -16.77 0.64
C LEU A 94 -13.63 -17.32 1.93
N TYR A 95 -14.96 -17.25 2.06
CA TYR A 95 -15.66 -17.81 3.22
C TYR A 95 -15.47 -19.33 3.34
N LYS A 96 -15.60 -20.07 2.24
CA LYS A 96 -15.38 -21.52 2.22
C LYS A 96 -13.95 -21.87 2.61
N LEU A 97 -12.97 -21.21 2.00
CA LEU A 97 -11.55 -21.42 2.28
C LEU A 97 -11.22 -21.11 3.75
N ALA A 98 -11.75 -20.02 4.29
CA ALA A 98 -11.53 -19.67 5.68
C ALA A 98 -12.07 -20.72 6.66
N LYS A 99 -13.26 -21.26 6.36
CA LYS A 99 -13.87 -22.36 7.13
C LYS A 99 -13.02 -23.62 7.07
N GLU A 100 -12.52 -23.98 5.88
CA GLU A 100 -11.63 -25.14 5.68
C GLU A 100 -10.32 -25.00 6.45
N LEU A 101 -9.73 -23.80 6.45
CA LEU A 101 -8.49 -23.50 7.16
C LEU A 101 -8.70 -23.22 8.66
N ASN A 102 -9.95 -23.28 9.15
CA ASN A 102 -10.34 -22.92 10.50
C ASN A 102 -9.81 -21.54 10.95
N VAL A 103 -9.81 -20.57 10.02
CA VAL A 103 -9.44 -19.18 10.30
C VAL A 103 -10.69 -18.31 10.36
N PRO A 104 -10.73 -17.31 11.26
CA PRO A 104 -11.85 -16.37 11.32
C PRO A 104 -11.89 -15.52 10.04
N TYR A 105 -13.07 -15.44 9.42
CA TYR A 105 -13.36 -14.56 8.29
C TYR A 105 -14.43 -13.55 8.72
N GLN A 106 -14.13 -12.26 8.62
CA GLN A 106 -15.01 -11.15 8.99
C GLN A 106 -15.63 -10.53 7.73
#